data_AF-A0A534TRX8-F1
#
_entry.id   AF-A0A534TRX8-F1
#
_cell.length_a   1.000
_cell.length_b   1.000
_cell.length_c   1.000
_cell.angle_alpha   90.00
_cell.angle_beta   90.00
_cell.angle_gamma   90.00
#
_symmetry.space_group_name_H-M   'P 1'
#
loop_
_entity.id
_entity.type
_entity.pdbx_description
1 polymer ?
#
loop_
_entity_poly.entity_id
_entity_poly.type
_entity_poly.pdbx_seq_one_letter_code
_entity_poly.pdbx_strand_id
1 'polypeptide(L)'
;MESRRAAVVALGLRDPRGHRLHDPAGPGAAAILGARYAGVLVCDGWAPYRKLPHATHQTCLAHLLRRTHHLLETAQRGAARFPHAVRRLLLRALALRGRRARGELGGHGLRVALGRLEARTPIVCSPAA
;
A
#
# COMPACT_ATOMS: atom_id res chain seq x y z
N MET A 1 -32.88 8.54 -20.73
CA MET A 1 -31.41 8.60 -20.87
C MET A 1 -30.82 8.20 -19.52
N GLU A 2 -30.98 6.93 -19.18
CA GLU A 2 -30.63 6.33 -17.89
C GLU A 2 -30.17 4.89 -18.19
N SER A 3 -29.34 4.31 -17.34
CA SER A 3 -28.87 2.90 -17.38
C SER A 3 -27.75 2.52 -18.35
N ARG A 4 -26.49 2.79 -17.97
CA ARG A 4 -25.34 1.94 -18.34
C ARG A 4 -24.26 1.76 -17.25
N ARG A 5 -24.56 2.03 -15.98
CA ARG A 5 -23.61 1.81 -14.88
C ARG A 5 -24.27 1.21 -13.64
N ALA A 6 -24.77 -0.02 -13.77
CA ALA A 6 -24.96 -0.88 -12.61
C ALA A 6 -24.99 -2.34 -13.08
N ALA A 7 -24.48 -3.21 -12.21
CA ALA A 7 -24.55 -4.68 -12.29
C ALA A 7 -23.50 -5.40 -13.16
N VAL A 8 -22.22 -5.22 -12.84
CA VAL A 8 -21.31 -6.39 -12.80
C VAL A 8 -21.00 -6.67 -11.35
N VAL A 9 -22.00 -7.19 -10.63
CA VAL A 9 -21.81 -7.83 -9.33
C VAL A 9 -22.58 -9.15 -9.35
N ALA A 10 -21.80 -10.23 -9.34
CA ALA A 10 -22.13 -11.58 -8.88
C ALA A 10 -23.22 -12.39 -9.62
N LEU A 11 -22.88 -12.95 -10.78
CA LEU A 11 -22.96 -14.40 -11.05
C LEU A 11 -22.26 -14.73 -12.38
N GLY A 12 -21.06 -15.32 -12.29
CA GLY A 12 -20.28 -15.97 -13.36
C GLY A 12 -20.54 -15.57 -14.81
N LEU A 13 -19.81 -14.57 -15.31
CA LEU A 13 -19.72 -14.31 -16.74
C LEU A 13 -19.05 -15.51 -17.44
N ARG A 14 -19.71 -16.03 -18.47
CA ARG A 14 -19.22 -17.11 -19.34
C ARG A 14 -18.81 -16.49 -20.68
N ASP A 15 -17.77 -17.03 -21.30
CA ASP A 15 -17.42 -16.72 -22.70
C ASP A 15 -18.56 -17.17 -23.63
N PRO A 16 -18.73 -16.61 -24.85
CA PRO A 16 -19.65 -17.10 -25.90
C PRO A 16 -19.66 -18.62 -26.14
N ARG A 17 -18.62 -19.36 -25.74
CA ARG A 17 -18.58 -20.84 -25.80
C ARG A 17 -19.06 -21.54 -24.51
N GLY A 18 -19.59 -20.80 -23.54
CA GLY A 18 -20.18 -21.32 -22.31
C GLY A 18 -19.17 -21.65 -21.19
N HIS A 19 -17.86 -21.49 -21.44
CA HIS A 19 -16.83 -21.67 -20.43
C HIS A 19 -16.92 -20.57 -19.38
N ARG A 20 -16.79 -20.93 -18.09
CA ARG A 20 -16.57 -19.91 -17.04
C ARG A 20 -15.30 -19.17 -17.39
N LEU A 21 -15.38 -17.85 -17.51
CA LEU A 21 -14.18 -17.03 -17.40
C LEU A 21 -13.61 -17.31 -16.01
N HIS A 22 -12.43 -17.91 -15.96
CA HIS A 22 -11.67 -18.04 -14.72
C HIS A 22 -11.49 -16.61 -14.20
N ASP A 23 -12.07 -16.27 -13.04
CA ASP A 23 -11.75 -15.00 -12.39
C ASP A 23 -10.27 -15.10 -11.99
N PRO A 24 -9.35 -14.37 -12.64
CA PRO A 24 -7.93 -14.47 -12.31
C PRO A 24 -7.63 -13.93 -10.90
N ALA A 25 -8.62 -13.35 -10.20
CA ALA A 25 -8.49 -12.83 -8.86
C ALA A 25 -8.77 -13.86 -7.75
N GLY A 26 -9.25 -15.07 -8.05
CA GLY A 26 -9.75 -16.00 -7.02
C GLY A 26 -10.94 -15.43 -6.25
N PRO A 27 -11.41 -16.04 -5.14
CA PRO A 27 -12.37 -15.38 -4.26
C PRO A 27 -11.75 -14.07 -3.77
N GLY A 28 -12.27 -12.94 -4.27
CA GLY A 28 -11.76 -11.62 -3.90
C GLY A 28 -11.78 -11.43 -2.38
N ALA A 29 -10.95 -10.52 -1.84
CA ALA A 29 -10.78 -10.32 -0.40
C ALA A 29 -12.10 -10.20 0.40
N ALA A 30 -13.17 -9.67 -0.20
CA ALA A 30 -14.50 -9.58 0.39
C ALA A 30 -15.19 -10.93 0.65
N ALA A 31 -14.88 -11.97 -0.14
CA ALA A 31 -15.39 -13.32 0.09
C ALA A 31 -14.74 -13.99 1.31
N ILE A 32 -13.51 -13.61 1.66
CA ILE A 32 -12.76 -14.17 2.78
C ILE A 32 -13.02 -13.37 4.07
N LEU A 33 -12.90 -12.04 3.98
CA LEU A 33 -12.98 -11.13 5.13
C LEU A 33 -14.42 -10.66 5.42
N GLY A 34 -15.32 -10.85 4.46
CA GLY A 34 -16.65 -10.24 4.47
C GLY A 34 -16.62 -8.82 3.89
N ALA A 35 -17.63 -8.47 3.09
CA ALA A 35 -17.74 -7.15 2.48
C ALA A 35 -17.81 -5.99 3.50
N ARG A 36 -18.21 -6.29 4.75
CA ARG A 36 -18.34 -5.35 5.86
C ARG A 36 -17.13 -5.32 6.80
N TYR A 37 -16.02 -5.98 6.45
CA TYR A 37 -14.81 -5.97 7.25
C TYR A 37 -14.36 -4.53 7.53
N ALA A 38 -14.29 -4.17 8.81
CA ALA A 38 -13.94 -2.82 9.28
C ALA A 38 -12.62 -2.76 10.07
N GLY A 39 -11.81 -3.83 10.00
CA GLY A 39 -10.51 -3.87 10.65
C GLY A 39 -9.40 -3.18 9.84
N VAL A 40 -8.16 -3.33 10.29
CA VAL A 40 -6.98 -2.80 9.62
C VAL A 40 -6.43 -3.83 8.63
N LEU A 41 -6.35 -3.45 7.37
CA LEU A 41 -5.82 -4.29 6.31
C LEU A 41 -4.46 -3.79 5.85
N VAL A 42 -3.44 -4.61 6.07
CA VAL A 42 -2.07 -4.32 5.61
C VAL A 42 -1.92 -4.73 4.15
N CYS A 43 -1.95 -3.75 3.25
CA CYS A 43 -2.01 -3.92 1.81
C CYS A 43 -0.63 -3.94 1.18
N ASP A 44 -0.39 -4.90 0.29
CA ASP A 44 0.81 -5.03 -0.55
C ASP A 44 0.66 -4.39 -1.94
N GLY A 45 -0.52 -3.87 -2.25
CA GLY A 45 -0.88 -3.30 -3.56
C GLY A 45 -1.85 -4.15 -4.37
N TRP A 46 -2.23 -5.35 -3.88
CA TRP A 46 -3.20 -6.21 -4.55
C TRP A 46 -4.57 -5.54 -4.69
N ALA A 47 -5.03 -5.41 -5.94
CA ALA A 47 -6.20 -4.60 -6.29
C ALA A 47 -7.51 -4.98 -5.58
N PRO A 48 -7.81 -6.27 -5.32
CA PRO A 48 -9.02 -6.69 -4.62
C PRO A 48 -9.19 -6.11 -3.21
N TYR A 49 -8.11 -5.72 -2.51
CA TYR A 49 -8.23 -5.06 -1.21
C TYR A 49 -8.99 -3.73 -1.28
N ARG A 50 -8.98 -3.04 -2.43
CA ARG A 50 -9.72 -1.78 -2.64
C ARG A 50 -11.24 -1.96 -2.63
N LYS A 51 -11.72 -3.20 -2.71
CA LYS A 51 -13.16 -3.55 -2.68
C LYS A 51 -13.70 -3.72 -1.25
N LEU A 52 -12.90 -3.41 -0.22
CA LEU A 52 -13.27 -3.44 1.19
C LEU A 52 -13.38 -2.00 1.72
N PRO A 53 -14.49 -1.28 1.46
CA PRO A 53 -14.59 0.16 1.72
C PRO A 53 -14.61 0.50 3.21
N HIS A 54 -14.94 -0.46 4.07
CA HIS A 54 -14.99 -0.27 5.52
C HIS A 54 -13.64 -0.54 6.20
N ALA A 55 -12.69 -1.17 5.49
CA ALA A 55 -11.38 -1.47 6.04
C ALA A 55 -10.53 -0.20 6.13
N THR A 56 -9.73 -0.10 7.18
CA THR A 56 -8.62 0.87 7.19
C THR A 56 -7.45 0.27 6.43
N HIS A 57 -7.12 0.83 5.27
CA HIS A 57 -5.99 0.35 4.45
C HIS A 57 -4.67 0.97 4.92
N GLN A 58 -3.74 0.11 5.32
CA GLN A 58 -2.37 0.48 5.62
C GLN A 58 -1.45 -0.14 4.58
N THR A 59 -0.62 0.64 3.89
CA THR A 59 0.41 0.05 3.02
C THR A 59 1.46 -0.70 3.84
N CYS A 60 1.75 -1.94 3.45
CA CYS A 60 2.78 -2.77 4.06
C CYS A 60 4.17 -2.19 3.77
N LEU A 61 4.78 -1.54 4.76
CA LEU A 61 6.13 -0.96 4.59
C LEU A 61 7.20 -2.02 4.27
N ALA A 62 7.00 -3.29 4.70
CA ALA A 62 7.91 -4.38 4.37
C ALA A 62 7.96 -4.67 2.86
N HIS A 63 6.82 -4.58 2.16
CA HIS A 63 6.77 -4.73 0.70
C HIS A 63 7.50 -3.58 -0.01
N LEU A 64 7.31 -2.34 0.45
CA LEU A 64 8.05 -1.19 -0.09
C LEU A 64 9.56 -1.32 0.14
N LEU A 65 9.99 -1.78 1.32
CA LEU A 65 11.41 -2.02 1.60
C LEU A 65 11.99 -3.10 0.69
N ARG A 66 11.30 -4.23 0.48
CA ARG A 66 11.71 -5.25 -0.50
C ARG A 66 11.78 -4.69 -1.92
N ARG A 67 10.80 -3.87 -2.33
CA ARG A 67 10.83 -3.25 -3.66
C ARG A 67 12.04 -2.31 -3.81
N THR A 68 12.35 -1.50 -2.79
CA THR A 68 13.55 -0.66 -2.81
C THR A 68 14.84 -1.49 -2.87
N HIS A 69 14.88 -2.64 -2.22
CA HIS A 69 16.01 -3.57 -2.32
C HIS A 69 16.21 -4.07 -3.75
N HIS A 70 15.17 -4.62 -4.38
CA HIS A 70 15.25 -5.09 -5.77
C HIS A 70 15.61 -3.98 -6.77
N LEU A 71 15.12 -2.76 -6.54
CA LEU A 71 15.51 -1.60 -7.37
C LEU A 71 17.00 -1.29 -7.22
N LEU A 72 17.57 -1.43 -6.03
CA LEU A 72 18.98 -1.12 -5.77
C LEU A 72 19.91 -2.20 -6.30
N GLU A 73 19.46 -3.45 -6.45
CA GLU A 73 20.25 -4.53 -7.05
C GLU A 73 20.56 -4.25 -8.53
N THR A 74 19.68 -3.55 -9.25
CA THR A 74 19.83 -3.30 -10.68
C THR A 74 20.04 -1.84 -11.06
N ALA A 75 19.84 -0.91 -10.12
CA ALA A 75 19.97 0.52 -10.40
C ALA A 75 21.42 0.91 -10.73
N GLN A 76 21.57 1.67 -11.80
CA GLN A 76 22.85 2.25 -12.20
C GLN A 76 22.87 3.77 -11.98
N ARG A 77 24.01 4.30 -11.52
CA ARG A 77 24.26 5.74 -11.38
C ARG A 77 23.14 6.46 -10.61
N GLY A 78 22.56 7.51 -11.19
CA GLY A 78 21.53 8.36 -10.56
C GLY A 78 20.23 7.61 -10.22
N ALA A 79 19.93 6.48 -10.88
CA ALA A 79 18.71 5.72 -10.63
C ALA A 79 18.62 5.15 -9.21
N ALA A 80 19.76 4.95 -8.53
CA ALA A 80 19.79 4.46 -7.15
C ALA A 80 19.36 5.52 -6.12
N ARG A 81 19.37 6.82 -6.49
CA ARG A 81 19.09 7.93 -5.56
C ARG A 81 17.70 7.82 -4.94
N PHE A 82 16.68 7.59 -5.77
CA PHE A 82 15.29 7.53 -5.34
C PHE A 82 15.01 6.31 -4.45
N PRO A 83 15.34 5.05 -4.85
CA PRO A 83 15.17 3.88 -3.98
C PRO A 83 15.90 4.01 -2.63
N HIS A 84 17.11 4.59 -2.62
CA HIS A 84 17.81 4.88 -1.36
C HIS A 84 17.08 5.91 -0.49
N ALA A 85 16.53 6.97 -1.09
CA ALA A 85 15.76 7.97 -0.34
C ALA A 85 14.51 7.36 0.29
N VAL A 86 13.75 6.57 -0.47
CA VAL A 86 12.58 5.85 0.02
C VAL A 86 12.97 4.90 1.16
N ARG A 87 13.98 4.05 0.97
CA ARG A 87 14.44 3.09 1.98
C ARG A 87 14.83 3.79 3.28
N ARG A 88 15.58 4.88 3.21
CA ARG A 88 15.96 5.68 4.39
C ARG A 88 14.76 6.28 5.10
N LEU A 89 13.79 6.83 4.36
CA LEU A 89 12.59 7.40 4.94
C LEU A 89 11.78 6.35 5.70
N LEU A 90 11.54 5.19 5.07
CA LEU A 90 10.77 4.08 5.67
C LEU A 90 11.45 3.49 6.91
N LEU A 91 12.77 3.25 6.86
CA LEU A 91 13.50 2.75 8.03
C LEU A 91 13.51 3.75 9.19
N ARG A 92 13.61 5.04 8.90
CA ARG A 92 13.52 6.10 9.93
C ARG A 92 12.12 6.16 10.55
N ALA A 93 11.06 6.02 9.74
CA ALA A 93 9.68 5.96 10.22
C ALA A 93 9.47 4.76 11.16
N LEU A 94 9.97 3.59 10.78
CA LEU A 94 9.89 2.37 11.61
C LEU A 94 10.68 2.49 12.90
N ALA A 95 11.89 3.05 12.86
CA ALA A 95 12.69 3.31 14.05
C ALA A 95 11.99 4.29 15.00
N LEU A 96 11.38 5.35 14.46
CA LEU A 96 10.61 6.32 15.23
C LEU A 96 9.40 5.68 15.91
N ARG A 97 8.64 4.86 15.17
CA ARG A 97 7.54 4.06 15.72
C ARG A 97 8.01 3.14 16.84
N GLY A 98 9.13 2.45 16.66
CA GLY A 98 9.71 1.56 17.66
C GLY A 98 10.06 2.28 18.96
N ARG A 99 10.71 3.45 18.87
CA ARG A 99 11.01 4.30 20.04
C ARG A 99 9.74 4.76 20.76
N ARG A 100 8.71 5.17 20.01
CA ARG A 100 7.42 5.55 20.59
C ARG A 100 6.75 4.38 21.32
N ALA A 101 6.75 3.20 20.71
CA ALA A 101 6.15 1.99 21.28
C ALA A 101 6.84 1.55 22.57
N ARG A 102 8.17 1.74 22.68
CA ARG A 102 8.94 1.49 23.91
C ARG A 102 8.83 2.61 24.96
N GLY A 103 8.09 3.68 24.69
CA GLY A 103 7.97 4.82 25.60
C GLY A 103 9.17 5.77 25.63
N GLU A 104 10.21 5.52 24.82
CA GLU A 104 11.44 6.33 24.75
C GLU A 104 11.25 7.70 24.10
N LEU A 105 10.09 7.92 23.47
CA LEU A 105 9.78 9.16 22.77
C LEU A 105 8.28 9.46 22.85
N GLY A 106 7.94 10.67 23.28
CA GLY A 106 6.56 11.15 23.41
C GLY A 106 6.46 12.66 23.34
N GLY A 107 5.24 13.19 23.50
CA GLY A 107 4.96 14.62 23.62
C GLY A 107 5.63 15.47 22.53
N HIS A 108 6.33 16.53 22.96
CA HIS A 108 7.02 17.44 22.06
C HIS A 108 8.12 16.74 21.24
N GLY A 109 8.90 15.84 21.84
CA GLY A 109 9.98 15.12 21.16
C GLY A 109 9.48 14.25 20.00
N LEU A 110 8.34 13.60 20.17
CA LEU A 110 7.68 12.88 19.07
C LEU A 110 7.26 13.82 17.94
N ARG A 111 6.64 14.96 18.29
CA ARG A 111 6.17 15.96 17.32
C ARG A 111 7.31 16.52 16.46
N VAL A 112 8.44 16.85 17.08
CA VAL A 112 9.65 17.31 16.39
C VAL A 112 10.21 16.22 15.48
N ALA A 113 10.25 14.97 15.94
CA ALA A 113 10.76 13.85 15.15
C ALA A 113 9.86 13.55 13.93
N LEU A 114 8.54 13.66 14.08
CA LEU A 114 7.58 13.56 12.98
C LEU A 114 7.79 14.69 11.97
N GLY A 115 7.89 15.95 12.41
CA GLY A 115 8.14 17.07 11.50
C GLY A 115 9.44 16.93 10.71
N ARG A 116 10.51 16.41 11.32
CA ARG A 116 11.78 16.08 10.63
C ARG A 116 11.63 14.95 9.61
N LEU A 117 10.70 14.03 9.83
CA LEU A 117 10.40 12.95 8.89
C LEU A 117 9.59 13.49 7.70
N GLU A 118 8.58 14.32 7.97
CA GLU A 118 7.74 14.99 6.97
C GLU A 118 8.56 15.91 6.05
N ALA A 119 9.51 16.66 6.62
CA ALA A 119 10.42 17.51 5.83
C ALA A 119 11.28 16.73 4.82
N ARG A 120 11.38 15.40 4.94
CA ARG A 120 12.12 14.53 4.02
C ARG A 120 11.22 13.87 2.97
N THR A 121 9.91 13.96 3.11
CA THR A 121 8.93 13.44 2.16
C THR A 121 9.03 14.05 0.76
N PRO A 122 9.35 15.35 0.55
CA PRO A 122 9.50 15.91 -0.79
C PRO A 122 10.55 15.21 -1.66
N ILE A 123 11.59 14.62 -1.06
CA ILE A 123 12.63 13.84 -1.76
C ILE A 123 12.05 12.59 -2.43
N VAL A 124 10.90 12.10 -1.94
CA VAL A 124 10.21 10.90 -2.40
C VAL A 124 8.91 11.23 -3.15
N CYS A 125 8.32 12.40 -2.91
CA CYS A 125 7.05 12.82 -3.49
C CYS A 125 7.17 13.86 -4.62
N SER A 126 8.36 14.38 -4.92
CA SER A 126 8.53 15.20 -6.11
C SER A 126 8.44 14.30 -7.35
N PRO A 127 7.60 14.64 -8.36
CA PRO A 127 7.76 14.02 -9.67
C PRO A 127 9.19 14.30 -10.13
N ALA A 128 9.85 13.28 -10.68
CA ALA A 128 11.08 13.52 -11.41
C ALA A 128 10.79 14.58 -12.47
N ALA A 129 11.47 15.72 -12.39
CA ALA A 129 11.57 16.67 -13.49
C ALA A 129 12.41 16.04 -14.61
#